data_AF-A0A920LDA3-F1
#
_entry.id   AF-A0A920LDA3-F1
#
_cell.length_a   1.000
_cell.length_b   1.000
_cell.length_c   1.000
_cell.angle_alpha   90.00
_cell.angle_beta   90.00
_cell.angle_gamma   90.00
#
_symmetry.space_group_name_H-M   'P 1'
#
loop_
_entity.id
_entity.type
_entity.pdbx_description
1 polymer ?
#
loop_
_entity_poly.entity_id
_entity_poly.type
_entity_poly.pdbx_seq_one_letter_code
_entity_poly.pdbx_strand_id
1 'polypeptide(L)' 'MMDLLLSLLTLKQGNNMDLKNLQIIVDNWIKEHGVRYFDELTNMAQLTEEVGEVARIISRKYGEQSLKENEELSNLG' A
#
# COMPACT_ATOMS: atom_id res chain seq x y z
N MET A 1 -8.96 -9.93 -11.39
CA MET A 1 -10.04 -8.92 -11.19
C MET A 1 -9.45 -7.59 -10.72
N MET A 2 -8.50 -7.61 -9.77
CA MET A 2 -7.63 -6.48 -9.43
C MET A 2 -6.84 -5.94 -10.62
N ASP A 3 -6.27 -6.81 -11.47
CA ASP A 3 -5.50 -6.40 -12.67
C ASP A 3 -6.36 -5.74 -13.76
N LEU A 4 -7.66 -6.09 -13.81
CA LEU A 4 -8.60 -5.52 -14.76
C LEU A 4 -9.02 -4.10 -14.33
N LEU A 5 -9.17 -3.90 -13.02
CA LEU A 5 -9.39 -2.58 -12.41
C LEU A 5 -8.18 -1.67 -12.58
N LEU A 6 -6.97 -2.22 -12.41
CA LEU A 6 -5.72 -1.48 -12.58
C LEU A 6 -5.49 -1.07 -14.05
N SER A 7 -5.81 -1.94 -15.02
CA SER A 7 -5.69 -1.59 -16.44
C SER A 7 -6.74 -0.57 -16.91
N LEU A 8 -7.97 -0.63 -16.38
CA LEU A 8 -9.03 0.36 -16.64
C LEU A 8 -8.71 1.73 -16.04
N LEU A 9 -8.08 1.77 -14.86
CA LEU A 9 -7.56 3.01 -14.26
C LEU A 9 -6.43 3.61 -15.08
N THR A 10 -5.53 2.78 -15.62
CA THR A 10 -4.39 3.22 -16.44
C THR A 10 -4.81 3.75 -17.82
N LEU A 11 -5.83 3.15 -18.45
CA LEU A 11 -6.28 3.53 -19.81
C LEU A 11 -7.20 4.76 -19.84
N LYS A 12 -7.92 5.06 -18.75
CA LYS A 12 -8.83 6.22 -18.69
C LYS A 12 -8.12 7.52 -18.25
N GLN A 13 -6.83 7.43 -17.91
CA GLN A 13 -6.06 8.49 -17.29
C GLN A 13 -4.74 8.68 -18.01
N GLY A 14 -4.73 9.56 -19.02
CA GLY A 14 -3.53 10.35 -19.31
C GLY A 14 -3.23 11.37 -18.20
N ASN A 15 -3.36 10.97 -16.93
CA ASN A 15 -3.33 11.86 -15.78
C ASN A 15 -1.97 11.79 -15.10
N ASN A 16 -1.37 12.95 -14.98
CA ASN A 16 -0.29 13.20 -14.03
C ASN A 16 -0.75 12.71 -12.64
N MET A 17 0.00 11.77 -12.05
CA MET A 17 -0.26 11.18 -10.73
C MET A 17 0.12 12.19 -9.64
N ASP A 18 -0.51 13.35 -9.69
CA ASP A 18 -0.32 14.43 -8.72
C ASP A 18 -0.85 13.99 -7.35
N LEU A 19 -0.18 14.43 -6.30
CA LEU A 19 -0.50 14.09 -4.91
C LEU A 19 -1.97 14.39 -4.59
N LYS A 20 -2.50 15.49 -5.13
CA LYS A 20 -3.90 15.88 -4.93
C LYS A 20 -4.88 14.87 -5.53
N ASN A 21 -4.57 14.34 -6.72
CA ASN A 21 -5.43 13.34 -7.37
C ASN A 21 -5.41 12.02 -6.59
N LEU A 22 -4.25 11.62 -6.06
CA LEU A 22 -4.14 10.43 -5.20
C LEU A 22 -4.96 10.58 -3.91
N GLN A 23 -4.91 11.76 -3.27
CA GLN A 23 -5.71 12.04 -2.07
C GLN A 23 -7.21 11.92 -2.34
N ILE A 24 -7.70 12.43 -3.47
CA ILE A 24 -9.12 12.34 -3.87
C ILE A 24 -9.53 10.88 -4.08
N ILE A 25 -8.68 10.08 -4.72
CA ILE A 25 -8.96 8.66 -4.97
C ILE A 25 -9.12 7.91 -3.63
N VAL A 26 -8.22 8.14 -2.68
CA VAL A 26 -8.28 7.52 -1.35
C VAL A 26 -9.53 7.97 -0.59
N ASP A 27 -9.83 9.27 -0.59
CA ASP A 27 -11.01 9.82 0.09
C ASP A 27 -12.32 9.24 -0.47
N ASN A 28 -12.43 9.14 -1.79
CA ASN A 28 -13.60 8.52 -2.44
C ASN A 28 -13.75 7.05 -2.03
N TRP A 29 -12.65 6.29 -2.01
CA TRP A 29 -12.71 4.88 -1.60
C TRP A 29 -13.16 4.72 -0.14
N ILE A 30 -12.66 5.56 0.78
CA ILE A 30 -13.06 5.53 2.19
C ILE A 30 -14.55 5.88 2.34
N LYS A 31 -15.08 6.78 1.53
CA LYS A 31 -16.51 7.14 1.55
C LYS A 31 -17.40 6.06 0.97
N GLU A 32 -16.93 5.35 -0.06
CA GLU A 32 -17.70 4.30 -0.74
C GLU A 32 -17.68 2.96 0.00
N HIS A 33 -16.51 2.58 0.53
CA HIS A 33 -16.26 1.24 1.08
C HIS A 33 -15.85 1.27 2.56
N GLY A 34 -15.27 2.38 3.02
CA GLY A 34 -14.92 2.57 4.43
C GLY A 34 -16.14 2.95 5.26
N VAL A 35 -16.05 2.68 6.56
CA VAL A 35 -17.08 3.11 7.52
C VAL A 35 -16.85 4.58 7.92
N ARG A 36 -15.59 4.95 8.15
CA ARG A 36 -15.11 6.30 8.48
C ARG A 36 -13.58 6.34 8.42
N TYR A 37 -13.01 7.54 8.50
CA TYR A 37 -11.60 7.70 8.85
C TYR A 37 -11.32 7.18 10.26
N PHE A 38 -10.18 6.53 10.44
CA PHE A 38 -9.66 6.24 11.76
C PHE A 38 -9.24 7.54 12.47
N ASP A 39 -9.26 7.49 13.80
CA ASP A 39 -8.62 8.54 14.61
C ASP A 39 -7.09 8.54 14.38
N GLU A 40 -6.45 9.62 14.81
CA GLU A 40 -5.04 9.87 14.54
C GLU A 40 -4.14 8.79 15.16
N LEU A 41 -4.47 8.30 16.35
CA LEU A 41 -3.68 7.26 17.03
C LEU A 41 -3.78 5.92 16.31
N THR A 42 -4.98 5.56 15.87
CA THR A 42 -5.22 4.34 15.10
C THR A 42 -4.54 4.41 13.74
N ASN A 43 -4.61 5.56 13.05
CA ASN A 43 -3.87 5.78 11.81
C ASN A 43 -2.35 5.67 12.02
N MET A 44 -1.81 6.18 13.14
CA MET A 44 -0.40 6.06 13.47
C MET A 44 0.02 4.60 13.73
N ALA A 45 -0.82 3.82 14.41
CA ALA A 45 -0.58 2.40 14.64
C ALA A 45 -0.54 1.62 13.32
N GLN A 46 -1.54 1.81 12.46
CA GLN A 46 -1.61 1.19 11.14
C GLN A 46 -0.43 1.58 10.25
N LEU A 47 -0.06 2.87 10.22
CA LEU A 47 1.11 3.31 9.46
C LEU A 47 2.40 2.66 9.97
N THR A 48 2.55 2.52 11.30
CA THR A 48 3.75 1.90 11.89
C THR A 48 3.84 0.41 11.55
N GLU A 49 2.70 -0.28 11.51
CA GLU A 49 2.59 -1.68 11.09
C GLU A 49 3.10 -1.86 9.64
N GLU A 50 2.54 -1.11 8.69
CA GLU A 50 2.94 -1.14 7.28
C GLU A 50 4.42 -0.78 7.07
N VAL A 51 4.92 0.24 7.78
CA VAL A 51 6.34 0.60 7.75
C VAL A 51 7.22 -0.52 8.31
N GLY A 52 6.76 -1.24 9.33
CA GLY A 52 7.45 -2.41 9.88
C GLY A 52 7.57 -3.54 8.86
N GLU A 53 6.53 -3.78 8.06
CA GLU A 53 6.56 -4.77 6.98
C GLU A 53 7.56 -4.38 5.90
N VAL A 54 7.55 -3.10 5.47
CA VAL A 54 8.51 -2.56 4.51
C VAL A 54 9.94 -2.66 5.06
N ALA A 55 10.15 -2.33 6.33
CA ALA A 55 11.46 -2.42 6.98
C ALA A 55 11.99 -3.85 7.00
N ARG A 56 11.14 -4.85 7.25
CA ARG A 56 11.50 -6.27 7.19
C ARG A 56 11.96 -6.70 5.80
N ILE A 57 11.36 -6.18 4.73
CA ILE A 57 11.78 -6.49 3.36
C ILE A 57 13.15 -5.85 3.09
N ILE A 58 13.32 -4.58 3.48
CA ILE A 58 14.56 -3.86 3.31
C ILE A 58 15.69 -4.55 4.06
N SER A 59 15.48 -4.96 5.32
CA SER A 59 16.49 -5.64 6.14
C SER A 59 16.96 -6.96 5.53
N ARG A 60 16.04 -7.71 4.90
CA ARG A 60 16.34 -8.99 4.25
C ARG A 60 17.00 -8.86 2.88
N LYS A 61 16.60 -7.85 2.11
CA LYS A 61 17.08 -7.67 0.72
C LYS A 61 18.36 -6.86 0.63
N TYR A 62 18.51 -5.88 1.51
CA TYR A 62 19.59 -4.89 1.45
C TYR A 62 20.38 -4.79 2.77
N GLY A 63 19.92 -5.44 3.84
CA GLY A 63 20.63 -5.52 5.11
C GLY A 63 21.35 -6.84 5.31
N GLU A 64 21.79 -7.09 6.55
CA GLU A 64 22.56 -8.28 6.93
C GLU A 64 21.69 -9.50 7.29
N GLN A 65 20.36 -9.35 7.26
CA GLN A 65 19.45 -10.43 7.63
C GLN A 65 19.31 -11.42 6.47
N SER A 66 19.70 -12.67 6.68
CA SER A 66 19.59 -13.71 5.65
C SER A 66 18.13 -14.11 5.40
N LEU A 67 17.81 -14.38 4.13
CA LEU A 67 16.59 -15.08 3.75
C LEU A 67 16.71 -16.54 4.16
N LYS A 68 15.64 -17.13 4.73
CA LYS A 68 15.58 -18.58 4.87
C LYS A 68 15.45 -19.19 3.48
N GLU A 69 16.08 -20.35 3.25
CA GLU A 69 16.20 -20.99 1.92
C GLU A 69 14.86 -21.25 1.20
N ASN A 70 13.73 -21.19 1.91
CA ASN A 70 12.39 -21.41 1.37
C ASN A 70 11.41 -20.24 1.58
N GLU A 71 11.89 -19.04 1.96
CA GLU A 71 11.03 -17.85 2.05
C GLU A 71 11.16 -17.03 0.76
N GLU A 72 10.14 -17.08 -0.10
CA GLU A 72 10.00 -16.07 -1.15
C GLU A 72 9.57 -14.73 -0.55
N LEU A 73 10.25 -13.67 -0.93
CA LEU A 73 9.87 -12.28 -0.62
C LEU A 73 8.52 -11.86 -1.24
N SER A 74 7.87 -12.74 -2.01
CA SER A 74 6.63 -12.49 -2.75
C SER A 74 5.37 -12.63 -1.89
N ASN A 75 5.40 -13.42 -0.81
CA ASN A 75 4.27 -13.58 0.10
C ASN A 75 4.40 -12.63 1.29
N LEU A 76 3.86 -11.43 1.11
CA LEU A 76 3.79 -10.37 2.11
C LEU A 76 2.34 -9.88 2.15
N GLY A 77 1.52 -10.55 2.97
CA GLY A 77 0.09 -10.33 3.13
C GLY A 77 -0.70 -11.64 3.13
#